data_AF-A0A2M7QNP3-F1
#
_entry.id   AF-A0A2M7QNP3-F1
#
_cell.length_a   1.000
_cell.length_b   1.000
_cell.length_c   1.000
_cell.angle_alpha   90.00
_cell.angle_beta   90.00
_cell.angle_gamma   90.00
#
_symmetry.space_group_name_H-M   'P 1'
#
loop_
_entity.id
_entity.type
_entity.pdbx_description
1 polymer ?
#
loop_
_entity_poly.entity_id
_entity_poly.type
_entity_poly.pdbx_seq_one_letter_code
_entity_poly.pdbx_strand_id
1 'polypeptide(L)'
;MRFVDLSTLDPRLLRLTYASRAADWLTRDDLRAIANSAQKRNKSMGLTGLLLYVGGDFLQVIEGPGAAVEKLYEMIEADPRNQWVTRLATERVLRRAFADWSMGCFEIGLEQLEGDAFFILDADAPRVRPRFSGDFSVFLDQFYARNRARGVAPDFARAL
;
A
#
# COMPACT_ATOMS: atom_id res chain seq x y z
N MET A 1 -3.27 -17.08 -26.81
CA MET A 1 -1.94 -16.50 -26.52
C MET A 1 -2.12 -14.98 -26.50
N ARG A 2 -2.10 -14.32 -25.34
CA ARG A 2 -2.26 -12.85 -25.26
C ARG A 2 -0.90 -12.21 -25.49
N PHE A 3 -0.78 -11.38 -26.52
CA PHE A 3 0.40 -10.55 -26.74
C PHE A 3 0.50 -9.50 -25.62
N VAL A 4 1.69 -9.34 -25.05
CA VAL A 4 1.98 -8.27 -24.10
C VAL A 4 2.22 -6.99 -24.90
N ASP A 5 1.46 -5.94 -24.64
CA ASP A 5 1.67 -4.63 -25.26
C ASP A 5 2.90 -3.96 -24.65
N LEU A 6 4.00 -3.94 -25.42
CA LEU A 6 5.28 -3.37 -25.00
C LEU A 6 5.23 -1.85 -24.82
N SER A 7 4.23 -1.15 -25.39
CA SER A 7 4.06 0.30 -25.21
C SER A 7 3.64 0.68 -23.79
N THR A 8 3.17 -0.30 -23.00
CA THR A 8 2.77 -0.11 -21.60
C THR A 8 3.92 -0.33 -20.60
N LEU A 9 5.09 -0.78 -21.07
CA LEU A 9 6.25 -1.02 -20.22
C LEU A 9 7.04 0.28 -20.01
N ASP A 10 7.26 0.66 -18.75
CA ASP A 10 8.11 1.81 -18.41
C ASP A 10 9.35 1.34 -17.63
N PRO A 11 10.55 1.38 -18.22
CA PRO A 11 11.79 0.94 -17.54
C PRO A 11 12.20 1.84 -16.37
N ARG A 12 11.50 2.97 -16.16
CA ARG A 12 11.72 3.92 -15.07
C ARG A 12 10.68 3.80 -13.95
N LEU A 13 9.77 2.83 -14.06
CA LEU A 13 8.74 2.59 -13.07
C LEU A 13 9.34 1.87 -11.85
N LEU A 14 9.11 2.47 -10.69
CA LEU A 14 9.53 1.97 -9.39
C LEU A 14 8.29 1.58 -8.59
N ARG A 15 8.41 0.49 -7.83
CA ARG A 15 7.47 0.09 -6.79
C ARG A 15 8.18 0.12 -5.45
N LEU A 16 7.61 0.85 -4.49
CA LEU A 16 8.08 0.88 -3.12
C LEU A 16 6.98 0.35 -2.21
N THR A 17 7.35 -0.55 -1.32
CA THR A 17 6.48 -1.03 -0.24
C THR A 17 7.07 -0.61 1.09
N TYR A 18 6.25 -0.02 1.96
CA TYR A 18 6.64 0.27 3.34
C TYR A 18 5.52 -0.12 4.32
N ALA A 19 5.91 -0.25 5.58
CA ALA A 19 4.99 -0.34 6.71
C ALA A 19 5.30 0.74 7.75
N SER A 20 4.28 1.22 8.46
CA SER A 20 4.40 2.17 9.57
C SER A 20 3.30 1.94 10.60
N ARG A 21 3.46 2.45 11.82
CA ARG A 21 2.41 2.47 12.83
C ARG A 21 1.72 3.83 12.81
N ALA A 22 0.40 3.85 12.91
CA ALA A 22 -0.31 5.10 13.16
C ALA A 22 0.09 5.67 14.53
N ALA A 23 0.39 6.96 14.59
CA ALA A 23 0.83 7.61 15.83
C ALA A 23 -0.24 7.59 16.92
N ASP A 24 -1.51 7.61 16.51
CA ASP A 24 -2.70 7.53 17.35
C ASP A 24 -3.71 6.57 16.72
N TRP A 25 -4.70 6.14 17.50
CA TRP A 25 -5.85 5.42 16.98
C TRP A 25 -6.63 6.31 16.01
N LEU A 26 -6.76 5.84 14.77
CA LEU A 26 -7.46 6.57 13.72
C LEU A 26 -8.92 6.16 13.64
N THR A 27 -9.81 7.15 13.57
CA THR A 27 -11.21 6.92 13.26
C THR A 27 -11.40 6.67 11.76
N ARG A 28 -12.59 6.19 11.37
CA ARG A 28 -12.93 6.04 9.95
C ARG A 28 -12.88 7.37 9.18
N ASP A 29 -13.21 8.48 9.84
CA ASP A 29 -13.15 9.80 9.22
C ASP A 29 -11.71 10.26 9.00
N ASP A 30 -10.79 9.93 9.92
CA ASP A 30 -9.36 10.18 9.74
C ASP A 30 -8.81 9.38 8.56
N LEU A 31 -9.15 8.08 8.48
CA LEU A 31 -8.76 7.22 7.36
C LEU A 31 -9.30 7.75 6.02
N ARG A 32 -10.55 8.21 5.99
CA ARG A 32 -11.15 8.83 4.82
C ARG A 32 -10.43 10.12 4.42
N ALA A 33 -10.05 10.96 5.37
CA ALA A 33 -9.28 12.18 5.11
C ALA A 33 -7.89 11.85 4.54
N ILE A 34 -7.23 10.81 5.08
CA ILE A 34 -5.96 10.29 4.56
C ILE A 34 -6.12 9.82 3.12
N ALA A 35 -7.13 8.99 2.81
CA ALA A 35 -7.38 8.51 1.46
C ALA A 35 -7.62 9.66 0.47
N ASN A 36 -8.49 10.60 0.81
CA ASN A 36 -8.80 11.74 -0.05
C ASN A 36 -7.56 12.58 -0.37
N SER A 37 -6.70 12.80 0.64
CA SER A 37 -5.43 13.51 0.46
C SER A 37 -4.46 12.71 -0.41
N ALA A 38 -4.31 11.41 -0.13
CA ALA A 38 -3.44 10.51 -0.88
C ALA A 38 -3.84 10.40 -2.35
N GLN A 39 -5.12 10.17 -2.66
CA GLN A 39 -5.62 10.06 -4.03
C GLN A 39 -5.35 11.34 -4.83
N LYS A 40 -5.66 12.52 -4.28
CA LYS A 40 -5.42 13.81 -4.93
C LYS A 40 -3.93 14.04 -5.20
N ARG A 41 -3.09 13.88 -4.17
CA ARG A 41 -1.65 14.07 -4.27
C ARG A 41 -1.03 13.08 -5.25
N ASN A 42 -1.33 11.80 -5.12
CA ASN A 42 -0.75 10.75 -5.94
C ASN A 42 -1.13 10.91 -7.41
N LYS A 43 -2.40 11.25 -7.69
CA LYS A 43 -2.85 11.56 -9.06
C LYS A 43 -2.03 12.70 -9.67
N SER A 44 -1.77 13.77 -8.91
CA SER A 44 -0.96 14.91 -9.40
C SER A 44 0.51 14.55 -9.66
N MET A 45 1.03 13.52 -8.98
CA MET A 45 2.41 13.06 -9.10
C MET A 45 2.57 11.87 -10.08
N GLY A 46 1.49 11.43 -10.73
CA GLY A 46 1.51 10.24 -11.58
C GLY A 46 1.79 8.95 -10.80
N LEU A 47 1.37 8.90 -9.54
CA LEU A 47 1.54 7.76 -8.65
C LEU A 47 0.25 6.95 -8.56
N THR A 48 0.43 5.64 -8.38
CA THR A 48 -0.64 4.67 -8.13
C THR A 48 -0.28 3.80 -6.94
N GLY A 49 -1.23 3.04 -6.40
CA GLY A 49 -0.91 2.13 -5.32
C GLY A 49 -2.08 1.66 -4.47
N LEU A 50 -1.71 1.10 -3.32
CA LEU A 50 -2.61 0.54 -2.32
C LEU A 50 -2.15 0.95 -0.93
N LEU A 51 -3.08 1.35 -0.07
CA LEU A 51 -2.90 1.61 1.35
C LEU A 51 -3.85 0.71 2.14
N LEU A 52 -3.29 -0.10 3.02
CA LEU A 52 -4.03 -0.92 3.98
C LEU A 52 -3.82 -0.34 5.38
N TYR A 53 -4.90 -0.28 6.15
CA TYR A 53 -4.86 0.00 7.58
C TYR A 53 -5.38 -1.23 8.33
N VAL A 54 -4.56 -1.74 9.25
CA VAL A 54 -4.79 -3.05 9.88
C VAL A 54 -4.34 -2.99 11.33
N GLY A 55 -5.29 -3.00 12.26
CA GLY A 55 -5.00 -3.06 13.70
C GLY A 55 -4.08 -1.95 14.24
N GLY A 56 -4.11 -0.75 13.64
CA GLY A 56 -3.23 0.38 14.02
C GLY A 56 -1.98 0.54 13.16
N ASP A 57 -1.69 -0.41 12.28
CA ASP A 57 -0.53 -0.37 11.39
C ASP A 57 -0.95 -0.09 9.94
N PHE A 58 -0.09 0.60 9.20
CA PHE A 58 -0.21 0.85 7.77
C PHE A 58 0.71 -0.07 6.98
N LEU A 59 0.21 -0.54 5.83
CA LEU A 59 1.00 -1.13 4.76
C LEU A 59 0.66 -0.40 3.47
N GLN A 60 1.67 0.15 2.80
CA GLN A 60 1.44 0.88 1.56
C GLN A 60 2.37 0.41 0.46
N VAL A 61 1.80 0.24 -0.73
CA VAL A 61 2.50 0.07 -1.99
C VAL A 61 2.33 1.32 -2.83
N ILE A 62 3.43 1.87 -3.33
CA ILE A 62 3.47 3.07 -4.17
C ILE A 62 4.18 2.71 -5.47
N GLU A 63 3.56 3.04 -6.60
CA GLU A 63 4.11 2.79 -7.93
C GLU A 63 4.16 4.09 -8.74
N GLY A 64 5.25 4.31 -9.47
CA GLY A 64 5.36 5.45 -10.37
C GLY A 64 6.79 5.78 -10.78
N PRO A 65 7.00 6.97 -11.38
CA PRO A 65 8.35 7.45 -11.69
C PRO A 65 9.19 7.47 -10.41
N GLY A 66 10.40 6.90 -10.45
CA GLY A 66 11.22 6.71 -9.24
C GLY A 66 11.38 7.97 -8.38
N ALA A 67 11.63 9.13 -9.00
CA ALA A 67 11.75 10.40 -8.27
C ALA A 67 10.46 10.82 -7.56
N ALA A 68 9.29 10.54 -8.14
CA ALA A 68 8.00 10.83 -7.52
C ALA A 68 7.71 9.86 -6.36
N VAL A 69 8.08 8.59 -6.52
CA VAL A 69 7.93 7.56 -5.47
C VAL A 69 8.78 7.92 -4.25
N GLU A 70 10.07 8.21 -4.46
CA GLU A 70 10.99 8.57 -3.38
C GLU A 70 10.56 9.87 -2.68
N LYS A 71 10.18 10.90 -3.44
CA LYS A 71 9.65 12.15 -2.88
C LYS A 71 8.40 11.93 -2.01
N LEU A 72 7.47 11.08 -2.45
CA LEU A 72 6.29 10.77 -1.65
C LEU A 72 6.68 10.01 -0.37
N TYR A 73 7.63 9.08 -0.47
CA TYR A 73 8.10 8.32 0.68
C TYR A 73 8.79 9.22 1.72
N GLU A 74 9.64 10.17 1.32
CA GLU A 74 10.22 11.18 2.21
C GLU A 74 9.13 12.01 2.94
N MET A 75 8.07 12.41 2.22
CA MET A 75 6.93 13.12 2.83
C MET A 75 6.21 12.27 3.87
N ILE A 76 6.14 10.95 3.66
CA ILE A 76 5.51 9.99 4.59
C ILE A 76 6.40 9.78 5.82
N GLU A 77 7.72 9.67 5.64
CA GLU A 77 8.68 9.57 6.75
C GLU A 77 8.63 10.79 7.67
N ALA A 78 8.36 11.98 7.12
CA ALA A 78 8.19 13.21 7.88
C ALA A 78 6.77 13.44 8.41
N ASP A 79 5.79 12.59 8.05
CA ASP A 79 4.39 12.79 8.44
C ASP A 79 4.18 12.36 9.91
N PRO A 80 3.77 13.28 10.80
CA PRO A 80 3.66 13.00 12.24
C PRO A 80 2.59 11.95 12.57
N ARG A 81 1.72 11.61 11.62
CA ARG A 81 0.73 10.53 11.79
C ARG A 81 1.36 9.15 11.68
N ASN A 82 2.62 9.04 11.26
CA ASN A 82 3.33 7.78 11.14
C ASN A 82 4.46 7.68 12.18
N GLN A 83 4.60 6.50 12.75
CA GLN A 83 5.71 6.08 13.59
C GLN A 83 6.38 4.85 12.98
N TRP A 84 7.68 4.67 13.24
CA TRP A 84 8.45 3.49 12.81
C TRP A 84 8.31 3.14 11.32
N VAL A 85 8.30 4.17 10.46
CA VAL A 85 8.24 4.00 9.01
C VAL A 85 9.43 3.14 8.57
N THR A 86 9.12 2.00 7.95
CA THR A 86 10.11 1.01 7.53
C THR A 86 9.87 0.64 6.08
N ARG A 87 10.84 0.97 5.22
CA ARG A 87 10.90 0.49 3.83
C ARG A 87 11.09 -1.03 3.82
N LEU A 88 10.14 -1.75 3.23
CA LEU A 88 10.16 -3.21 3.13
C LEU A 88 10.82 -3.68 1.83
N ALA A 89 10.48 -3.02 0.72
CA ALA A 89 10.97 -3.38 -0.60
C ALA A 89 11.03 -2.16 -1.52
N THR A 90 11.95 -2.21 -2.48
CA THR A 90 12.03 -1.26 -3.58
C THR A 90 12.45 -2.01 -4.83
N GLU A 91 11.61 -1.99 -5.85
CA GLU A 91 11.75 -2.82 -7.04
C GLU A 91 11.53 -2.01 -8.31
N ARG A 92 12.33 -2.29 -9.34
CA ARG A 92 11.99 -1.87 -10.70
C ARG A 92 10.95 -2.84 -11.25
N VAL A 93 9.83 -2.30 -11.71
CA VAL A 93 8.73 -3.09 -12.26
C VAL A 93 8.46 -2.66 -13.69
N LEU A 94 8.09 -3.61 -14.55
CA LEU A 94 7.80 -3.28 -15.95
C LEU A 94 6.40 -2.65 -16.12
N ARG A 95 5.46 -2.94 -15.21
CA ARG A 95 4.08 -2.45 -15.24
C ARG A 95 3.58 -2.18 -13.82
N ARG A 96 2.59 -1.30 -13.71
CA ARG A 96 1.88 -1.02 -12.46
C ARG A 96 0.96 -2.20 -12.12
N ALA A 97 1.02 -2.70 -10.90
CA ALA A 97 0.03 -3.62 -10.36
C ALA A 97 -1.30 -2.90 -10.06
N PHE A 98 -1.23 -1.60 -9.73
CA PHE A 98 -2.37 -0.78 -9.29
C PHE A 98 -2.69 0.35 -10.26
N ALA A 99 -2.53 0.12 -11.58
CA ALA A 99 -2.66 1.16 -12.61
C ALA A 99 -3.96 1.99 -12.54
N ASP A 100 -5.06 1.37 -12.11
CA ASP A 100 -6.38 2.01 -12.04
C ASP A 100 -6.56 2.88 -10.79
N TRP A 101 -5.66 2.79 -9.81
CA TRP A 101 -5.84 3.39 -8.48
C TRP A 101 -4.74 4.38 -8.17
N SER A 102 -5.06 5.67 -8.22
CA SER A 102 -4.17 6.71 -7.68
C SER A 102 -3.77 6.42 -6.22
N MET A 103 -4.71 5.88 -5.43
CA MET A 103 -4.46 5.14 -4.21
C MET A 103 -5.72 4.36 -3.82
N GLY A 104 -5.65 3.03 -3.85
CA GLY A 104 -6.70 2.18 -3.28
C GLY A 104 -6.56 2.11 -1.77
N CYS A 105 -7.66 2.11 -1.02
CA CYS A 105 -7.62 2.30 0.42
C CYS A 105 -8.58 1.33 1.13
N PHE A 106 -8.06 0.51 2.03
CA PHE A 106 -8.85 -0.53 2.73
C PHE A 106 -8.49 -0.60 4.20
N GLU A 107 -9.52 -0.66 5.05
CA GLU A 107 -9.39 -1.08 6.44
C GLU A 107 -9.61 -2.59 6.48
N ILE A 108 -8.71 -3.33 7.15
CA ILE A 108 -8.82 -4.78 7.30
C ILE A 108 -8.93 -5.08 8.80
N GLY A 109 -10.02 -5.75 9.18
CA GLY A 109 -10.18 -6.28 10.54
C GLY A 109 -9.18 -7.42 10.79
N LEU A 110 -8.67 -7.54 12.02
CA LEU A 110 -7.70 -8.58 12.37
C LEU A 110 -8.25 -9.99 12.14
N GLU A 111 -9.56 -10.16 12.28
CA GLU A 111 -10.30 -11.40 12.02
C GLU A 111 -10.37 -11.78 10.53
N GLN A 112 -10.24 -10.80 9.62
CA GLN A 112 -10.24 -11.04 8.18
C GLN A 112 -8.88 -11.54 7.68
N LEU A 113 -7.86 -11.45 8.53
CA LEU A 113 -6.54 -12.03 8.32
C LEU A 113 -6.56 -13.53 8.70
N GLU A 114 -7.48 -14.30 8.13
CA GLU A 114 -7.44 -15.76 8.28
C GLU A 114 -6.21 -16.32 7.52
N GLY A 115 -5.30 -16.98 8.26
CA GLY A 115 -4.17 -17.70 7.68
C GLY A 115 -2.99 -16.81 7.24
N ASP A 116 -1.96 -16.76 8.09
CA ASP A 116 -0.55 -16.64 7.71
C ASP A 116 0.03 -15.33 7.15
N ALA A 117 -0.68 -14.20 7.16
CA ALA A 117 -0.07 -12.94 6.70
C ALA A 117 -0.47 -11.73 7.56
N PHE A 118 0.31 -11.45 8.60
CA PHE A 118 0.30 -10.14 9.25
C PHE A 118 1.71 -9.70 9.60
N PHE A 119 1.99 -8.41 9.43
CA PHE A 119 3.22 -7.79 9.93
C PHE A 119 2.89 -7.17 11.28
N ILE A 120 3.77 -7.39 12.26
CA ILE A 120 3.68 -6.67 13.52
C ILE A 120 4.86 -5.70 13.54
N LEU A 121 4.55 -4.41 13.63
CA LEU A 121 5.55 -3.43 14.04
C LEU A 121 5.75 -3.58 15.55
N ASP A 122 6.92 -4.06 15.93
CA ASP A 122 7.27 -4.22 17.34
C ASP A 122 7.69 -2.83 17.85
N ALA A 123 7.01 -2.32 18.87
CA ALA A 123 7.32 -1.00 19.44
C ALA A 123 8.67 -1.00 20.17
N ASP A 124 9.03 -2.16 20.73
CA ASP A 124 10.23 -2.36 21.55
C ASP A 124 11.45 -2.78 20.70
N ALA A 125 11.22 -3.08 19.42
CA ALA A 125 12.26 -3.31 18.43
C ALA A 125 11.82 -2.66 17.12
N PRO A 126 12.48 -1.59 16.60
CA PRO A 126 12.08 -0.84 15.40
C PRO A 126 12.27 -1.63 14.09
N ARG A 127 12.01 -2.93 14.12
CA ARG A 127 12.09 -3.88 13.03
C ARG A 127 10.69 -4.43 12.84
N VAL A 128 10.21 -4.35 11.59
CA VAL A 128 9.07 -5.14 11.15
C VAL A 128 9.38 -6.59 11.47
N ARG A 129 8.57 -7.24 12.30
CA ARG A 129 8.58 -8.68 12.41
C ARG A 129 7.54 -9.20 11.43
N PRO A 130 7.96 -9.60 10.21
CA PRO A 130 7.05 -10.31 9.34
C PRO A 130 6.63 -11.59 10.05
N ARG A 131 5.35 -11.72 10.44
CA ARG A 131 4.77 -13.05 10.72
C ARG A 131 4.25 -13.60 9.39
N PHE A 132 5.18 -13.74 8.46
CA PHE A 132 4.96 -14.34 7.16
C PHE A 132 5.53 -15.76 7.20
N SER A 133 4.72 -16.74 6.82
CA SER A 133 5.23 -18.06 6.42
C SER A 133 5.56 -18.10 4.92
N GLY A 134 5.27 -17.02 4.15
CA GLY A 134 5.40 -16.96 2.69
C GLY A 134 5.89 -15.63 2.11
N ASP A 135 5.94 -15.55 0.78
CA ASP A 135 6.44 -14.38 0.04
C ASP A 135 5.41 -13.24 0.04
N PHE A 136 5.83 -12.04 0.47
CA PHE A 136 4.99 -10.84 0.52
C PHE A 136 4.37 -10.48 -0.85
N SER A 137 5.09 -10.73 -1.95
CA SER A 137 4.58 -10.52 -3.29
C SER A 137 3.38 -11.44 -3.60
N VAL A 138 3.41 -12.68 -3.09
CA VAL A 138 2.31 -13.65 -3.22
C VAL A 138 1.08 -13.20 -2.44
N PHE A 139 1.25 -12.63 -1.24
CA PHE A 139 0.13 -12.03 -0.49
C PHE A 139 -0.55 -10.93 -1.30
N LEU A 140 0.22 -9.97 -1.85
CA LEU A 140 -0.34 -8.88 -2.63
C LEU A 140 -1.07 -9.40 -3.88
N ASP A 141 -0.51 -10.40 -4.56
CA ASP A 141 -1.14 -11.03 -5.73
C ASP A 141 -2.46 -11.73 -5.36
N GLN A 142 -2.51 -12.43 -4.23
CA GLN A 142 -3.72 -13.10 -3.74
C GLN A 142 -4.78 -12.12 -3.24
N PHE A 143 -4.38 -11.12 -2.44
CA PHE A 143 -5.26 -10.05 -1.98
C PHE A 143 -5.89 -9.34 -3.18
N TYR A 144 -5.10 -9.08 -4.23
CA TYR A 144 -5.58 -8.52 -5.48
C TYR A 144 -6.57 -9.43 -6.22
N ALA A 145 -6.23 -10.70 -6.42
CA ALA A 145 -7.10 -11.66 -7.12
C ALA A 145 -8.47 -11.76 -6.42
N ARG A 146 -8.48 -11.76 -5.09
CA ARG A 146 -9.70 -11.84 -4.27
C ARG A 146 -10.54 -10.57 -4.35
N ASN A 147 -9.92 -9.39 -4.32
CA ASN A 147 -10.64 -8.11 -4.29
C ASN A 147 -11.09 -7.64 -5.69
N ARG A 148 -10.32 -7.94 -6.75
CA ARG A 148 -10.74 -7.66 -8.14
C ARG A 148 -12.01 -8.43 -8.52
N ALA A 149 -12.13 -9.69 -8.09
CA ALA A 149 -13.30 -10.52 -8.38
C ALA A 149 -14.60 -10.01 -7.73
N ARG A 150 -14.50 -9.21 -6.66
CA ARG A 150 -15.64 -8.72 -5.89
C ARG A 150 -16.20 -7.38 -6.36
N GLY A 151 -15.56 -6.69 -7.32
CA GLY A 151 -16.03 -5.40 -7.83
C GLY A 151 -16.08 -4.28 -6.77
N VAL A 152 -15.36 -4.44 -5.65
CA VAL A 152 -15.36 -3.47 -4.54
C VAL A 152 -14.66 -2.21 -5.01
N ALA A 153 -15.39 -1.08 -5.00
CA ALA A 153 -14.80 0.22 -5.26
C ALA A 153 -13.73 0.51 -4.19
N PRO A 154 -12.50 0.91 -4.57
CA PRO A 154 -11.40 1.09 -3.65
C PRO A 154 -11.54 2.44 -2.94
N ASP A 155 -12.38 2.45 -1.92
CA ASP A 155 -12.63 3.58 -1.05
C ASP A 155 -12.88 3.01 0.36
N PHE A 156 -12.28 3.63 1.38
CA PHE A 156 -12.61 3.36 2.78
C PHE A 156 -14.12 3.52 3.07
N ALA A 157 -14.87 4.19 2.18
CA ALA A 157 -16.32 4.31 2.25
C ALA A 157 -17.11 3.01 1.99
N ARG A 158 -16.52 1.95 1.41
CA ARG A 158 -17.27 0.72 1.00
C ARG A 158 -16.69 -0.61 1.48
N ALA A 159 -15.63 -0.63 2.27
CA ALA A 159 -15.13 -1.88 2.85
C ALA A 159 -16.01 -2.30 4.06
N LEU A 160 -17.02 -3.14 3.76
CA LEU A 160 -17.77 -3.99 4.69
C LEU A 160 -17.87 -5.39 4.07
#